data_AF-A0A657AIT7-F1
#
_entry.id   AF-A0A657AIT7-F1
#
_cell.length_a   1.000
_cell.length_b   1.000
_cell.length_c   1.000
_cell.angle_alpha   90.00
_cell.angle_beta   90.00
_cell.angle_gamma   90.00
#
_symmetry.space_group_name_H-M   'P 1'
#
loop_
_entity.id
_entity.type
_entity.pdbx_description
1 polymer ?
#
loop_
_entity_poly.entity_id
_entity_poly.type
_entity_poly.pdbx_seq_one_letter_code
_entity_poly.pdbx_strand_id
1 'polypeptide(L)'
;MDYADGLKNVLIQKINKTEKSLYSLKLDYCRFVYGLSHRSKVMYDQVVYQVRSVDLDSMTRSDGGEWSRPVISAVRIEDNRPVNNEAVDLGRNWELFAG
;
A
#
# COMPACT_ATOMS: atom_id res chain seq x y z
N MET A 1 34.17 22.18 -11.30
CA MET A 1 32.98 21.53 -11.86
C MET A 1 32.71 20.20 -11.14
N ASP A 2 33.73 19.37 -10.90
CA ASP A 2 33.61 18.06 -10.19
C ASP A 2 32.97 18.07 -8.80
N TYR A 3 33.13 19.13 -8.01
CA TYR A 3 32.55 19.18 -6.65
C TYR A 3 31.02 19.25 -6.67
N ALA A 4 30.45 20.02 -7.60
CA ALA A 4 29.00 20.16 -7.74
C ALA A 4 28.35 18.86 -8.21
N ASP A 5 29.02 18.15 -9.12
CA ASP A 5 28.56 16.85 -9.62
C ASP A 5 28.70 15.74 -8.57
N GLY A 6 29.79 15.75 -7.80
CA GLY A 6 29.98 14.85 -6.65
C GLY A 6 28.91 15.05 -5.58
N LEU A 7 28.63 16.29 -5.19
CA LEU A 7 27.58 16.60 -4.20
C LEU A 7 26.19 16.20 -4.71
N LYS A 8 25.85 16.52 -5.96
CA LYS A 8 24.58 16.13 -6.59
C LYS A 8 24.38 14.61 -6.54
N ASN A 9 25.39 13.83 -6.90
CA ASN A 9 25.31 12.36 -6.88
C ASN A 9 25.09 11.81 -5.46
N VAL A 10 25.78 12.37 -4.46
CA VAL A 10 25.57 11.99 -3.05
C VAL A 10 24.14 12.30 -2.60
N LEU A 11 23.58 13.45 -3.00
CA LEU A 11 22.19 13.80 -2.66
C LEU A 11 21.19 12.84 -3.31
N ILE A 12 21.37 12.49 -4.60
CA ILE A 12 20.51 11.51 -5.29
C ILE A 12 20.54 10.15 -4.57
N GLN A 13 21.73 9.67 -4.19
CA GLN A 13 21.86 8.40 -3.45
C GLN A 13 21.13 8.45 -2.10
N LYS A 14 21.23 9.56 -1.37
CA LYS A 14 20.54 9.73 -0.08
C LYS A 14 19.03 9.76 -0.27
N ILE A 15 18.52 10.51 -1.25
CA ILE A 15 17.09 10.58 -1.57
C ILE A 15 16.56 9.18 -1.90
N ASN A 16 17.18 8.48 -2.84
CA ASN A 16 16.77 7.13 -3.24
C ASN A 16 16.77 6.15 -2.05
N LYS A 17 17.74 6.26 -1.15
CA LYS A 17 17.80 5.43 0.07
C LYS A 17 16.63 5.76 0.99
N THR A 18 16.37 7.04 1.24
CA THR A 18 15.27 7.50 2.10
C THR A 18 13.90 7.12 1.52
N GLU A 19 13.70 7.23 0.20
CA GLU A 19 12.47 6.82 -0.47
C GLU A 19 12.21 5.33 -0.31
N LYS A 20 13.22 4.48 -0.53
CA LYS A 20 13.11 3.03 -0.29
C LYS A 20 12.76 2.72 1.16
N SER A 21 13.42 3.38 2.11
CA SER A 21 13.10 3.22 3.53
C SER A 21 11.67 3.65 3.85
N LEU A 22 11.20 4.78 3.30
CA LEU A 22 9.83 5.24 3.49
C LEU A 22 8.82 4.27 2.88
N TYR A 23 9.09 3.73 1.69
CA TYR A 23 8.24 2.73 1.05
C TYR A 23 8.09 1.47 1.91
N SER A 24 9.19 0.93 2.44
CA SER A 24 9.15 -0.20 3.38
C SER A 24 8.36 0.13 4.65
N LEU A 25 8.54 1.31 5.23
CA LEU A 25 7.80 1.75 6.41
C LEU A 25 6.29 1.90 6.12
N LYS A 26 5.90 2.36 4.93
CA LYS A 26 4.49 2.41 4.52
C LYS A 26 3.88 1.00 4.40
N LEU A 27 4.62 0.02 3.87
CA LEU A 27 4.18 -1.39 3.85
C LEU A 27 3.98 -1.93 5.27
N ASP A 28 4.94 -1.70 6.15
CA ASP A 28 4.85 -2.12 7.55
C ASP A 28 3.67 -1.43 8.26
N TYR A 29 3.47 -0.14 8.01
CA TYR A 29 2.31 0.59 8.52
C TYR A 29 1.00 -0.05 8.04
N CYS A 30 0.87 -0.37 6.75
CA CYS A 30 -0.28 -1.09 6.22
C CYS A 30 -0.51 -2.44 6.91
N ARG A 31 0.57 -3.19 7.14
CA ARG A 31 0.52 -4.51 7.79
C ARG A 31 0.11 -4.41 9.26
N PHE A 32 0.73 -3.52 10.03
CA PHE A 32 0.58 -3.49 11.49
C PHE A 32 -0.58 -2.62 11.96
N VAL A 33 -0.90 -1.54 11.24
CA VAL A 33 -2.00 -0.63 11.60
C VAL A 33 -3.30 -1.05 10.95
N TYR A 34 -3.27 -1.53 9.70
CA TYR A 34 -4.48 -1.93 8.97
C TYR A 34 -4.65 -3.43 8.76
N GLY A 35 -3.70 -4.27 9.19
CA GLY A 35 -3.74 -5.72 8.95
C GLY A 35 -3.63 -6.10 7.46
N LEU A 36 -3.20 -5.16 6.60
CA LEU A 36 -3.24 -5.30 5.16
C LEU A 36 -1.94 -5.92 4.63
N SER A 37 -2.07 -6.96 3.83
CA SER A 37 -1.01 -7.64 3.09
C SER A 37 -1.52 -8.05 1.70
N HIS A 38 -0.63 -8.43 0.78
CA HIS A 38 -0.99 -8.90 -0.57
C HIS A 38 -1.85 -10.18 -0.61
N ARG A 39 -2.27 -10.74 0.53
CA ARG A 39 -3.21 -11.87 0.60
C ARG A 39 -4.31 -11.64 1.64
N SER A 40 -4.36 -10.46 2.26
CA SER A 40 -5.42 -10.13 3.20
C SER A 40 -6.76 -10.19 2.48
N LYS A 41 -7.78 -10.63 3.22
CA LYS A 41 -9.15 -10.53 2.78
C LYS A 41 -9.70 -9.21 3.28
N VAL A 42 -10.44 -8.54 2.42
CA VAL A 42 -11.11 -7.28 2.74
C VAL A 42 -12.57 -7.37 2.34
N MET A 43 -13.40 -6.64 3.04
CA MET A 43 -14.81 -6.48 2.72
C MET A 43 -15.03 -5.10 2.12
N TYR A 44 -15.80 -5.05 1.04
CA TYR A 44 -16.27 -3.82 0.41
C TYR A 44 -17.71 -4.06 -0.04
N ASP A 45 -18.63 -3.22 0.41
CA ASP A 45 -20.07 -3.33 0.11
C ASP A 45 -20.66 -4.75 0.34
N GLN A 46 -20.36 -5.34 1.52
CA GLN A 46 -20.75 -6.70 1.92
C GLN A 46 -20.18 -7.85 1.06
N VAL A 47 -19.30 -7.55 0.10
CA VAL A 47 -18.61 -8.55 -0.72
C VAL A 47 -17.17 -8.72 -0.23
N VAL A 48 -16.70 -9.97 -0.17
CA VAL A 48 -15.34 -10.28 0.25
C VAL A 48 -14.41 -10.34 -0.97
N TYR A 49 -13.26 -9.71 -0.84
CA TYR A 49 -12.22 -9.66 -1.85
C TYR A 49 -10.88 -10.11 -1.27
N GLN A 50 -10.01 -10.65 -2.12
CA GLN A 50 -8.62 -10.90 -1.80
C GLN A 50 -7.75 -9.83 -2.46
N VAL A 51 -6.98 -9.11 -1.64
CA VAL A 51 -6.06 -8.06 -2.08
C VAL A 51 -5.07 -8.62 -3.10
N ARG A 52 -4.82 -7.87 -4.17
CA ARG A 52 -3.81 -8.17 -5.18
C ARG A 52 -2.69 -7.15 -5.23
N SER A 53 -3.01 -5.88 -5.09
CA SER A 53 -2.02 -4.80 -5.01
C SER A 53 -2.41 -3.75 -3.97
N VAL A 54 -1.40 -3.07 -3.45
CA VAL A 54 -1.54 -1.95 -2.52
C VAL A 54 -0.78 -0.78 -3.11
N ASP A 55 -1.46 0.33 -3.36
CA ASP A 55 -0.85 1.57 -3.82
C ASP A 55 -0.43 2.43 -2.62
N LEU A 56 0.85 2.40 -2.29
CA LEU A 56 1.41 3.15 -1.17
C LEU A 56 1.58 4.64 -1.46
N ASP A 57 1.65 5.03 -2.73
CA ASP A 57 1.79 6.43 -3.12
C ASP A 57 0.46 7.17 -2.95
N SER A 58 -0.66 6.45 -3.02
CA SER A 58 -1.98 6.96 -2.66
C SER A 58 -2.16 7.32 -1.17
N MET A 59 -1.24 6.91 -0.29
CA MET A 59 -1.32 7.21 1.14
C MET A 59 -0.90 8.65 1.41
N THR A 60 -1.75 9.40 2.11
CA THR A 60 -1.47 10.77 2.53
C THR A 60 -1.17 10.82 4.02
N ARG A 61 -0.20 11.65 4.42
CA ARG A 61 0.13 11.89 5.82
C ARG A 61 -0.79 12.99 6.39
N SER A 62 -1.39 12.75 7.54
CA SER A 62 -2.19 13.73 8.27
C SER A 62 -1.28 14.66 9.09
N ASP A 63 -1.85 15.77 9.58
CA ASP A 63 -1.14 16.73 10.44
C ASP A 63 -0.67 16.11 11.77
N GLY A 64 -1.39 15.09 12.25
CA GLY A 64 -1.01 14.29 13.43
C GLY A 64 0.12 13.29 13.16
N GLY A 65 0.56 13.16 11.90
CA GLY A 65 1.63 12.27 11.49
C GLY A 65 1.19 10.85 11.14
N GLU A 66 -0.10 10.53 11.24
CA GLU A 66 -0.68 9.27 10.78
C GLU A 66 -0.73 9.21 9.25
N TRP A 67 -0.73 8.00 8.70
CA TRP A 67 -0.93 7.80 7.26
C TRP A 67 -2.36 7.33 7.01
N SER A 68 -2.95 7.72 5.88
CA SER A 68 -4.27 7.24 5.46
C SER A 68 -4.24 5.77 4.99
N ARG A 69 -5.42 5.14 4.88
CA ARG A 69 -5.55 3.86 4.17
C ARG A 69 -5.06 4.00 2.72
N PRO A 70 -4.35 3.00 2.18
CA PRO A 70 -4.01 2.94 0.76
C PRO A 70 -5.23 2.61 -0.10
N VAL A 71 -5.16 3.05 -1.36
CA VAL A 71 -5.94 2.49 -2.45
C VAL A 71 -5.44 1.07 -2.72
N ILE A 72 -6.37 0.14 -2.97
CA ILE A 72 -6.04 -1.26 -3.26
C ILE A 72 -6.77 -1.75 -4.50
N SER A 73 -6.17 -2.71 -5.19
CA SER A 73 -6.89 -3.57 -6.11
C SER A 73 -7.04 -4.97 -5.52
N ALA A 74 -8.18 -5.61 -5.79
CA ALA A 74 -8.49 -6.92 -5.24
C ALA A 74 -9.36 -7.73 -6.20
N VAL A 75 -9.34 -9.05 -6.05
CA VAL A 75 -10.24 -9.96 -6.78
C VAL A 75 -11.37 -10.41 -5.87
N ARG A 76 -12.59 -10.51 -6.39
CA ARG A 76 -13.72 -11.03 -5.61
C ARG A 76 -13.49 -12.51 -5.28
N ILE A 77 -13.81 -12.90 -4.05
CA ILE A 77 -13.72 -14.30 -3.62
C ILE A 77 -15.07 -14.80 -3.09
N GLU A 78 -15.36 -16.07 -3.37
CA GLU A 78 -16.48 -16.84 -2.81
C GLU A 78 -15.94 -18.20 -2.37
N ASP A 79 -16.38 -18.72 -1.22
CA ASP A 79 -15.86 -19.97 -0.63
C ASP A 79 -14.33 -20.08 -0.61
N ASN A 80 -13.68 -18.96 -0.26
CA ASN A 80 -12.22 -18.83 -0.20
C ASN A 80 -11.49 -19.03 -1.55
N ARG A 81 -12.18 -18.86 -2.67
CA ARG A 81 -11.62 -18.98 -4.02
C ARG A 81 -11.97 -17.74 -4.87
N PRO A 82 -11.07 -17.28 -5.74
CA PRO A 82 -11.40 -16.21 -6.69
C PRO A 82 -12.56 -16.62 -7.57
N VAL A 83 -13.60 -15.79 -7.65
CA VAL A 83 -14.72 -15.97 -8.60
C VAL A 83 -14.21 -15.78 -10.03
N ASN A 84 -13.33 -14.80 -10.19
CA ASN A 84 -12.57 -14.54 -11.40
C ASN A 84 -11.18 -13.97 -11.03
N ASN A 85 -10.32 -13.78 -12.02
CA ASN A 85 -9.01 -13.13 -11.84
C ASN A 85 -9.03 -11.64 -12.19
N GLU A 86 -10.21 -11.03 -12.29
CA GLU A 86 -10.36 -9.62 -12.63
C GLU A 86 -10.14 -8.78 -11.38
N ALA A 87 -9.06 -7.99 -11.37
CA ALA A 87 -8.77 -7.09 -10.27
C ALA A 87 -9.65 -5.83 -10.39
N VAL A 88 -10.37 -5.51 -9.32
CA VAL A 88 -11.20 -4.32 -9.18
C VAL A 88 -10.52 -3.35 -8.23
N ASP A 89 -10.55 -2.06 -8.56
CA ASP A 89 -10.14 -0.99 -7.65
C ASP A 89 -11.19 -0.79 -6.56
N LEU A 90 -10.80 -0.95 -5.29
CA LEU A 90 -11.68 -0.78 -4.13
C LEU A 90 -11.49 0.58 -3.44
N GLY A 91 -10.59 1.43 -3.93
CA GLY A 91 -10.26 2.68 -3.30
C GLY A 91 -9.78 2.48 -1.85
N ARG A 92 -10.25 3.34 -0.94
CA ARG A 92 -9.85 3.36 0.48
C ARG A 92 -10.92 2.86 1.46
N ASN A 93 -12.12 2.55 0.95
CA ASN A 93 -13.33 2.28 1.74
C ASN A 93 -13.52 0.80 2.06
N TRP A 94 -12.44 0.02 1.99
CA TRP A 94 -12.41 -1.38 2.36
C TRP A 94 -12.21 -1.53 3.87
N GLU A 95 -12.69 -2.64 4.42
CA GLU A 95 -12.46 -3.05 5.80
C GLU A 95 -11.77 -4.41 5.84
N LEU A 96 -10.93 -4.64 6.85
CA LEU A 96 -10.27 -5.93 6.99
C LEU A 96 -11.32 -7.00 7.32
N PHE A 97 -11.38 -8.07 6.52
CA PHE A 97 -12.28 -9.17 6.77
C PHE A 97 -11.65 -10.12 7.81
N ALA A 98 -12.12 -10.03 9.05
CA ALA A 98 -11.80 -10.98 10.13
C ALA A 98 -12.83 -12.11 10.13
N GLY A 99 -12.69 -13.04 9.19
CA GLY A 99 -13.48 -14.28 9.13
C GLY A 99 -12.66 -15.51 9.46
#